data_AF-A0A2P8W3V8-F1
#
_entry.id   AF-A0A2P8W3V8-F1
#
_cell.length_a   1.000
_cell.length_b   1.000
_cell.length_c   1.000
_cell.angle_alpha   90.00
_cell.angle_beta   90.00
_cell.angle_gamma   90.00
#
_symmetry.space_group_name_H-M   'P 1'
#
loop_
_entity.id
_entity.type
_entity.pdbx_description
1 polymer ?
#
loop_
_entity_poly.entity_id
_entity_poly.type
_entity_poly.pdbx_seq_one_letter_code
_entity_poly.pdbx_strand_id
1 'polypeptide(L)'
;MEHFSTLILLLRDRTTFLEEVRQGKRIESKILSLLGVSALFFAVYGAIIGSSSGWQQLLVSMVKLPALYLLTLLICLPTLYFFDILFGSKADFRQYAVLSLTTIAVISVLLFSFAPVTLFFLVSIRSYHFFLLLNVAIFGLTGFIGVRLFYSGIRSVMDFTADTPKIRNRLLLFWLVLYGLVGSQLGWTLRPFFGSPGQPFELFREVEGNFYAQVITSIFTLLFGN
;
A
#
# COMPACT_ATOMS: atom_id res chain seq x y z
N MET A 1 21.15 -6.81 9.85
CA MET A 1 21.59 -6.60 8.46
C MET A 1 20.91 -7.53 7.44
N GLU A 2 20.27 -8.64 7.84
CA GLU A 2 19.59 -9.56 6.91
C GLU A 2 18.32 -8.99 6.23
N HIS A 3 17.58 -8.12 6.92
CA HIS A 3 16.32 -7.57 6.40
C HIS A 3 16.52 -6.70 5.15
N PHE A 4 17.55 -5.85 5.15
CA PHE A 4 17.86 -4.98 4.02
C PHE A 4 18.42 -5.78 2.83
N SER A 5 19.17 -6.85 3.08
CA SER A 5 19.64 -7.76 2.03
C SER A 5 18.48 -8.42 1.28
N THR A 6 17.41 -8.81 2.00
CA THR A 6 16.20 -9.37 1.37
C THR A 6 15.50 -8.35 0.47
N LEU A 7 15.42 -7.09 0.92
CA LEU A 7 14.88 -6.00 0.11
C LEU A 7 15.74 -5.75 -1.14
N ILE A 8 17.06 -5.69 -0.99
CA ILE A 8 17.97 -5.50 -2.12
C ILE A 8 17.82 -6.63 -3.13
N LEU A 9 17.73 -7.88 -2.66
CA LEU A 9 17.48 -9.03 -3.54
C LEU A 9 16.17 -8.85 -4.32
N LEU A 10 15.09 -8.46 -3.64
CA LEU A 10 13.81 -8.18 -4.29
C LEU A 10 13.92 -7.08 -5.36
N LEU A 11 14.63 -5.99 -5.08
CA LEU A 11 14.73 -4.83 -5.98
C LEU A 11 15.72 -5.04 -7.14
N ARG A 12 16.81 -5.76 -6.90
CA ARG A 12 17.91 -5.95 -7.87
C ARG A 12 17.76 -7.24 -8.68
N ASP A 13 17.28 -8.32 -8.07
CA ASP A 13 17.10 -9.63 -8.70
C ASP A 13 15.77 -10.27 -8.29
N ARG A 14 14.70 -9.66 -8.80
CA ARG A 14 13.33 -10.09 -8.55
C ARG A 14 13.09 -11.54 -8.98
N THR A 15 13.73 -11.98 -10.06
CA THR A 15 13.61 -13.34 -10.59
C THR A 15 14.06 -14.37 -9.57
N THR A 16 15.29 -14.23 -9.05
CA THR A 16 15.80 -15.11 -8.01
C THR A 16 14.95 -15.03 -6.74
N PHE A 17 14.51 -13.83 -6.35
CA PHE A 17 13.63 -13.68 -5.20
C PHE A 17 12.32 -14.47 -5.35
N LEU A 18 11.65 -14.37 -6.51
CA LEU A 18 10.39 -15.07 -6.76
C LEU A 18 10.58 -16.58 -6.87
N GLU A 19 11.70 -17.05 -7.43
CA GLU A 19 12.05 -18.48 -7.46
C GLU A 19 12.26 -19.04 -6.05
N GLU A 20 12.95 -18.32 -5.18
CA GLU A 20 13.09 -18.73 -3.78
C GLU A 20 11.74 -18.82 -3.06
N VAL A 21 10.83 -17.88 -3.35
CA VAL A 21 9.46 -17.91 -2.80
C VAL A 21 8.68 -19.11 -3.33
N ARG A 22 8.79 -19.40 -4.64
CA ARG A 22 8.17 -20.57 -5.27
C ARG A 22 8.67 -21.88 -4.67
N GLN A 23 9.96 -21.95 -4.36
CA GLN A 23 10.60 -23.11 -3.71
C GLN A 23 10.37 -23.19 -2.19
N GLY A 24 9.65 -22.23 -1.58
CA GLY A 24 9.41 -22.22 -0.15
C GLY A 24 10.65 -21.91 0.70
N LYS A 25 11.71 -21.34 0.10
CA LYS A 25 12.97 -21.08 0.79
C LYS A 25 12.87 -19.86 1.71
N ARG A 26 13.11 -20.06 3.01
CA ARG A 26 13.22 -19.01 4.04
C ARG A 26 12.03 -18.02 4.07
N ILE A 27 10.81 -18.52 3.82
CA ILE A 27 9.59 -17.71 3.70
C ILE A 27 9.35 -16.83 4.93
N GLU A 28 9.48 -17.38 6.14
CA GLU A 28 9.25 -16.62 7.39
C GLU A 28 10.24 -15.47 7.56
N SER A 29 11.52 -15.69 7.27
CA SER A 29 12.54 -14.64 7.30
C SER A 29 12.24 -13.54 6.27
N LYS A 30 11.75 -13.90 5.07
CA LYS A 30 11.31 -12.92 4.07
C LYS A 30 10.10 -12.12 4.55
N ILE A 31 9.10 -12.76 5.17
CA ILE A 31 7.93 -12.07 5.76
C ILE A 31 8.39 -11.02 6.76
N LEU A 32 9.18 -11.42 7.76
CA LEU A 32 9.65 -10.53 8.82
C LEU A 32 10.50 -9.38 8.26
N SER A 33 11.35 -9.68 7.28
CA SER A 33 12.19 -8.68 6.61
C SER A 33 11.38 -7.65 5.84
N LEU A 34 10.44 -8.09 5.02
CA LEU A 34 9.59 -7.19 4.23
C LEU A 34 8.64 -6.39 5.10
N LEU A 35 8.10 -6.99 6.16
CA LEU A 35 7.26 -6.30 7.13
C LEU A 35 8.04 -5.20 7.85
N GLY A 36 9.23 -5.51 8.40
CA GLY A 36 10.03 -4.53 9.12
C GLY A 36 10.48 -3.36 8.24
N VAL A 37 10.96 -3.65 7.03
CA VAL A 37 11.39 -2.61 6.07
C VAL A 37 10.21 -1.75 5.63
N SER A 38 9.08 -2.37 5.26
CA SER A 38 7.92 -1.61 4.79
C SER A 38 7.31 -0.76 5.88
N ALA A 39 7.20 -1.28 7.11
CA ALA A 39 6.76 -0.52 8.26
C ALA A 39 7.64 0.69 8.52
N LEU A 40 8.97 0.55 8.43
CA LEU A 40 9.90 1.68 8.59
C LEU A 40 9.69 2.76 7.52
N PHE A 41 9.65 2.38 6.24
CA PHE A 41 9.51 3.35 5.15
C PHE A 41 8.14 4.04 5.13
N PHE A 42 7.05 3.30 5.40
CA PHE A 42 5.75 3.92 5.58
C PHE A 42 5.71 4.80 6.83
N ALA A 43 6.38 4.43 7.92
CA ALA A 43 6.41 5.26 9.12
C ALA A 43 7.08 6.61 8.83
N VAL A 44 8.21 6.62 8.10
CA VAL A 44 8.87 7.87 7.70
C VAL A 44 7.96 8.70 6.80
N TYR A 45 7.35 8.11 5.78
CA TYR A 45 6.45 8.84 4.88
C TYR A 45 5.20 9.36 5.62
N GLY A 46 4.64 8.55 6.52
CA GLY A 46 3.52 8.88 7.39
C GLY A 46 3.83 10.06 8.32
N ALA A 47 5.03 10.09 8.89
CA ALA A 47 5.49 11.21 9.72
C ALA A 47 5.56 12.52 8.91
N ILE A 48 6.06 12.46 7.68
CA ILE A 48 6.15 13.61 6.77
C ILE A 48 4.77 14.19 6.48
N ILE A 49 3.80 13.37 6.04
CA ILE A 49 2.45 13.86 5.74
C ILE A 49 1.73 14.38 7.00
N GLY A 50 1.97 13.76 8.16
CA GLY A 50 1.38 14.14 9.44
C GLY A 50 1.98 15.41 10.06
N SER A 51 3.23 15.75 9.70
CA SER A 51 3.92 16.96 10.19
C SER A 51 3.25 18.28 9.79
N SER A 52 2.33 18.24 8.83
CA SER A 52 1.55 19.38 8.35
C SER A 52 0.72 20.09 9.42
N SER A 53 0.38 19.44 10.54
CA SER A 53 -0.55 20.00 11.54
C SER A 53 -0.11 19.83 12.99
N GLY A 54 1.12 19.36 13.23
CA GLY A 54 1.72 19.27 14.57
C GLY A 54 2.29 17.90 14.92
N TRP A 55 2.94 17.83 16.07
CA TRP A 55 3.71 16.65 16.50
C TRP A 55 2.83 15.43 16.83
N GLN A 56 1.60 15.66 17.30
CA GLN A 56 0.62 14.60 17.58
C GLN A 56 0.19 13.90 16.30
N GLN A 57 -0.14 14.67 15.25
CA GLN A 57 -0.53 14.14 13.95
C GLN A 57 0.63 13.41 13.27
N LEU A 58 1.87 13.89 13.43
CA LEU A 58 3.08 13.21 12.97
C LEU A 58 3.17 11.79 13.53
N LEU A 59 3.08 11.63 14.85
CA LEU A 59 3.18 10.31 15.50
C LEU A 59 2.03 9.38 15.11
N VAL A 60 0.82 9.91 15.00
CA VAL A 60 -0.34 9.12 14.63
C VAL A 60 -0.28 8.69 13.16
N SER A 61 0.06 9.57 12.23
CA SER A 61 0.22 9.23 10.81
C SER A 61 1.38 8.28 10.56
N MET A 62 2.47 8.39 11.34
CA MET A 62 3.60 7.45 11.32
C MET A 62 3.16 6.01 11.59
N VAL A 63 2.21 5.79 12.51
CA VAL A 63 1.70 4.45 12.84
C VAL A 63 0.55 4.03 11.92
N LYS A 64 -0.35 4.96 11.61
CA LYS A 64 -1.54 4.66 10.80
C LYS A 64 -1.19 4.25 9.37
N LEU A 65 -0.17 4.84 8.76
CA LEU A 65 0.15 4.53 7.37
C LEU A 65 0.61 3.08 7.17
N PRO A 66 1.59 2.54 7.95
CA PRO A 66 1.86 1.11 7.97
C PRO A 66 0.61 0.26 8.28
N ALA A 67 -0.16 0.66 9.30
CA ALA A 67 -1.35 -0.08 9.73
C ALA A 67 -2.40 -0.17 8.62
N LEU A 68 -2.60 0.87 7.82
CA LEU A 68 -3.52 0.89 6.69
C LEU A 68 -3.20 -0.24 5.70
N TYR A 69 -1.95 -0.35 5.25
CA TYR A 69 -1.55 -1.36 4.27
C TYR A 69 -1.62 -2.77 4.86
N LEU A 70 -1.15 -2.95 6.10
CA LEU A 70 -1.14 -4.27 6.75
C LEU A 70 -2.55 -4.76 7.12
N LEU A 71 -3.44 -3.87 7.56
CA LEU A 71 -4.83 -4.22 7.86
C LEU A 71 -5.61 -4.53 6.58
N THR A 72 -5.40 -3.76 5.51
CA THR A 72 -5.99 -4.05 4.20
C THR A 72 -5.57 -5.43 3.71
N LEU A 73 -4.28 -5.76 3.86
CA LEU A 73 -3.77 -7.08 3.56
C LEU A 73 -4.42 -8.16 4.42
N LEU A 74 -4.46 -7.97 5.73
CA LEU A 74 -5.03 -8.95 6.66
C LEU A 74 -6.50 -9.27 6.31
N ILE A 75 -7.27 -8.27 5.93
CA ILE A 75 -8.69 -8.43 5.57
C ILE A 75 -8.84 -9.12 4.20
N CYS A 76 -8.01 -8.75 3.21
CA CYS A 76 -8.20 -9.21 1.83
C CYS A 76 -7.48 -10.54 1.52
N LEU A 77 -6.39 -10.86 2.22
CA LEU A 77 -5.55 -12.03 1.95
C LEU A 77 -6.29 -13.37 2.07
N PRO A 78 -7.14 -13.62 3.09
CA PRO A 78 -7.89 -14.88 3.20
C PRO A 78 -8.75 -15.13 1.96
N THR A 79 -9.42 -14.09 1.46
CA THR A 79 -10.26 -14.15 0.26
C THR A 79 -9.47 -14.59 -0.97
N LEU A 80 -8.26 -14.07 -1.16
CA LEU A 80 -7.38 -14.49 -2.24
C LEU A 80 -6.99 -15.97 -2.14
N TYR A 81 -6.57 -16.37 -0.93
CA TYR A 81 -6.10 -17.73 -0.66
C TYR A 81 -7.18 -18.76 -0.94
N PHE A 82 -8.37 -18.59 -0.35
CA PHE A 82 -9.45 -19.55 -0.53
C PHE A 82 -9.97 -19.59 -1.96
N PHE A 83 -10.10 -18.44 -2.64
CA PHE A 83 -10.48 -18.45 -4.05
C PHE A 83 -9.48 -19.21 -4.91
N ASP A 84 -8.19 -18.96 -4.75
CA ASP A 84 -7.21 -19.60 -5.61
C ASP A 84 -7.05 -21.12 -5.32
N ILE A 85 -7.26 -21.56 -4.07
CA ILE A 85 -7.37 -22.98 -3.70
C ILE A 85 -8.57 -23.66 -4.35
N LEU A 86 -9.74 -23.02 -4.38
CA LEU A 86 -10.95 -23.59 -4.99
C LEU A 86 -10.76 -23.89 -6.48
N PHE A 87 -9.83 -23.20 -7.14
CA PHE A 87 -9.47 -23.42 -8.55
C PHE A 87 -8.14 -24.19 -8.72
N GLY A 88 -7.70 -24.91 -7.68
CA GLY A 88 -6.63 -25.91 -7.75
C GLY A 88 -5.21 -25.37 -7.55
N SER A 89 -5.03 -24.20 -6.93
CA SER A 89 -3.69 -23.75 -6.55
C SER A 89 -3.05 -24.67 -5.51
N LYS A 90 -1.74 -24.89 -5.66
CA LYS A 90 -0.91 -25.69 -4.74
C LYS A 90 -0.06 -24.82 -3.81
N ALA A 91 -0.23 -23.51 -3.87
CA ALA A 91 0.59 -22.57 -3.11
C ALA A 91 0.17 -22.53 -1.63
N ASP A 92 1.15 -22.40 -0.76
CA ASP A 92 0.91 -22.25 0.68
C ASP A 92 0.43 -20.84 1.02
N PHE A 93 -0.40 -20.70 2.06
CA PHE A 93 -0.86 -19.39 2.55
C PHE A 93 0.29 -18.39 2.77
N ARG A 94 1.43 -18.88 3.24
CA ARG A 94 2.63 -18.07 3.49
C ARG A 94 3.25 -17.51 2.19
N GLN A 95 3.12 -18.21 1.06
CA GLN A 95 3.57 -17.71 -0.24
C GLN A 95 2.69 -16.54 -0.71
N TYR A 96 1.36 -16.63 -0.53
CA TYR A 96 0.46 -15.48 -0.78
C TYR A 96 0.82 -14.29 0.12
N ALA A 97 1.11 -14.54 1.39
CA ALA A 97 1.52 -13.50 2.32
C ALA A 97 2.82 -12.82 1.89
N VAL A 98 3.87 -13.58 1.54
CA VAL A 98 5.14 -13.00 1.04
C VAL A 98 4.93 -12.22 -0.25
N LEU A 99 4.20 -12.75 -1.23
CA LEU A 99 3.95 -12.05 -2.50
C LEU A 99 3.21 -10.72 -2.30
N SER A 100 2.26 -10.70 -1.38
CA SER A 100 1.55 -9.49 -1.02
C SER A 100 2.46 -8.51 -0.28
N LEU A 101 3.25 -8.98 0.69
CA LEU A 101 4.24 -8.17 1.40
C LEU A 101 5.34 -7.64 0.48
N THR A 102 5.73 -8.38 -0.55
CA THR A 102 6.64 -7.91 -1.60
C THR A 102 6.08 -6.67 -2.29
N THR A 103 4.79 -6.69 -2.60
CA THR A 103 4.11 -5.55 -3.22
C THR A 103 4.08 -4.35 -2.27
N ILE A 104 3.71 -4.59 -1.01
CA ILE A 104 3.68 -3.57 0.04
C ILE A 104 5.08 -2.97 0.26
N ALA A 105 6.13 -3.79 0.28
CA ALA A 105 7.50 -3.35 0.43
C ALA A 105 7.93 -2.46 -0.75
N VAL A 106 7.61 -2.84 -1.99
CA VAL A 106 7.93 -1.96 -3.13
C VAL A 106 7.17 -0.64 -3.06
N ILE A 107 5.88 -0.66 -2.73
CA ILE A 107 5.10 0.58 -2.53
C ILE A 107 5.77 1.46 -1.46
N SER A 108 6.18 0.87 -0.33
CA SER A 108 6.82 1.61 0.76
C SER A 108 8.14 2.28 0.32
N VAL A 109 8.97 1.58 -0.46
CA VAL A 109 10.23 2.12 -1.02
C VAL A 109 9.93 3.27 -1.97
N LEU A 110 8.92 3.12 -2.83
CA LEU A 110 8.54 4.16 -3.78
C LEU A 110 8.02 5.41 -3.06
N LEU A 111 7.15 5.25 -2.05
CA LEU A 111 6.69 6.37 -1.23
C LEU A 111 7.86 7.06 -0.51
N PHE A 112 8.75 6.28 0.10
CA PHE A 112 9.98 6.81 0.69
C PHE A 112 10.84 7.57 -0.33
N SER A 113 10.91 7.11 -1.58
CA SER A 113 11.60 7.82 -2.66
C SER A 113 10.93 9.16 -3.02
N PHE A 114 9.61 9.26 -2.87
CA PHE A 114 8.85 10.51 -3.02
C PHE A 114 8.82 11.39 -1.76
N ALA A 115 9.43 10.94 -0.65
CA ALA A 115 9.48 11.70 0.60
C ALA A 115 10.11 13.10 0.44
N PRO A 116 11.26 13.28 -0.27
CA PRO A 116 11.85 14.60 -0.47
C PRO A 116 10.94 15.54 -1.28
N VAL A 117 10.25 15.01 -2.30
CA VAL A 117 9.30 15.77 -3.12
C VAL A 117 8.11 16.23 -2.26
N THR A 118 7.60 15.34 -1.42
CA THR A 118 6.49 15.64 -0.50
C THR A 118 6.90 16.69 0.53
N LEU A 119 8.10 16.58 1.11
CA LEU A 119 8.66 17.59 2.02
C LEU A 119 8.87 18.94 1.36
N PHE A 120 9.37 18.97 0.13
CA PHE A 120 9.56 20.21 -0.62
C PHE A 120 8.23 20.98 -0.77
N PHE A 121 7.16 20.29 -1.19
CA PHE A 121 5.86 20.93 -1.33
C PHE A 121 5.17 21.25 -0.01
N LEU A 122 5.40 20.46 1.04
CA LEU A 122 4.93 20.74 2.39
C LEU A 122 5.45 22.10 2.90
N VAL A 123 6.72 22.40 2.65
CA VAL A 123 7.35 23.66 3.08
C VAL A 123 7.04 24.81 2.12
N SER A 124 6.87 24.51 0.82
CA SER A 124 6.73 25.54 -0.22
C SER A 124 5.30 26.04 -0.42
N ILE A 125 4.26 25.22 -0.16
CA ILE A 125 2.87 25.55 -0.47
C ILE A 125 1.99 25.42 0.77
N ARG A 126 1.19 26.45 1.06
CA ARG A 126 0.26 26.49 2.20
C ARG A 126 -1.18 26.04 1.89
N SER A 127 -1.44 25.56 0.68
CA SER A 127 -2.75 25.03 0.28
C SER A 127 -2.92 23.58 0.72
N TYR A 128 -3.87 23.34 1.63
CA TYR A 128 -4.23 22.01 2.10
C TYR A 128 -4.71 21.09 0.97
N HIS A 129 -5.59 21.60 0.08
CA HIS A 129 -6.15 20.81 -1.01
C HIS A 129 -5.07 20.39 -2.02
N PHE A 130 -4.12 21.27 -2.33
CA PHE A 130 -3.00 20.93 -3.19
C PHE A 130 -2.15 19.81 -2.57
N PHE A 131 -1.78 19.94 -1.28
CA PHE A 131 -0.97 18.94 -0.59
C PHE A 131 -1.68 17.59 -0.49
N LEU A 132 -2.99 17.59 -0.22
CA LEU A 132 -3.83 16.39 -0.20
C LEU A 132 -3.82 15.70 -1.58
N LEU A 133 -4.10 16.44 -2.65
CA LEU A 133 -4.19 15.88 -4.00
C LEU A 133 -2.83 15.38 -4.52
N LEU A 134 -1.74 16.07 -4.20
CA LEU A 134 -0.38 15.61 -4.49
C LEU A 134 -0.12 14.23 -3.89
N ASN A 135 -0.43 14.05 -2.60
CA ASN A 135 -0.23 12.77 -1.93
C ASN A 135 -1.18 11.70 -2.48
N VAL A 136 -2.44 12.02 -2.77
CA VAL A 136 -3.38 11.10 -3.44
C VAL A 136 -2.81 10.64 -4.79
N ALA A 137 -2.21 11.54 -5.57
CA ALA A 137 -1.57 11.18 -6.84
C ALA A 137 -0.35 10.27 -6.63
N ILE A 138 0.50 10.55 -5.64
CA ILE A 138 1.65 9.71 -5.29
C ILE A 138 1.20 8.31 -4.83
N PHE A 139 0.20 8.22 -3.96
CA PHE A 139 -0.40 6.94 -3.53
C PHE A 139 -1.01 6.17 -4.70
N GLY A 140 -1.68 6.86 -5.62
CA GLY A 140 -2.25 6.27 -6.84
C GLY A 140 -1.16 5.71 -7.76
N LEU A 141 -0.11 6.48 -8.03
CA LEU A 141 1.01 6.06 -8.89
C LEU A 141 1.75 4.85 -8.31
N THR A 142 2.14 4.92 -7.04
CA THR A 142 2.85 3.84 -6.35
C THR A 142 1.98 2.60 -6.21
N GLY A 143 0.69 2.76 -5.89
CA GLY A 143 -0.30 1.68 -5.85
C GLY A 143 -0.45 0.99 -7.20
N PHE A 144 -0.52 1.75 -8.30
CA PHE A 144 -0.60 1.19 -9.65
C PHE A 144 0.63 0.34 -10.02
N ILE A 145 1.83 0.81 -9.68
CA ILE A 145 3.07 0.04 -9.86
C ILE A 145 3.01 -1.23 -9.00
N GLY A 146 2.57 -1.12 -7.75
CA GLY A 146 2.38 -2.25 -6.85
C GLY A 146 1.45 -3.31 -7.41
N VAL A 147 0.29 -2.93 -7.94
CA VAL A 147 -0.68 -3.85 -8.57
C VAL A 147 -0.05 -4.61 -9.74
N ARG A 148 0.72 -3.92 -10.61
CA ARG A 148 1.43 -4.57 -11.72
C ARG A 148 2.44 -5.60 -11.23
N LEU A 149 3.19 -5.28 -10.18
CA LEU A 149 4.17 -6.18 -9.58
C LEU A 149 3.51 -7.38 -8.92
N PHE A 150 2.43 -7.16 -8.18
CA PHE A 150 1.65 -8.23 -7.57
C PHE A 150 1.13 -9.22 -8.62
N TYR A 151 0.50 -8.69 -9.66
CA TYR A 151 -0.05 -9.49 -10.75
C TYR A 151 1.03 -10.31 -11.45
N SER A 152 2.20 -9.70 -11.70
CA SER A 152 3.37 -10.40 -12.26
C SER A 152 3.91 -11.46 -11.31
N GLY A 153 4.00 -11.17 -10.01
CA GLY A 153 4.55 -12.08 -8.99
C GLY A 153 3.68 -13.31 -8.79
N ILE A 154 2.35 -13.13 -8.67
CA ILE A 154 1.40 -14.24 -8.54
C ILE A 154 1.45 -15.16 -9.74
N ARG A 155 1.49 -14.60 -10.96
CA ARG A 155 1.59 -15.42 -12.17
C ARG A 155 2.87 -16.24 -12.22
N SER A 156 3.97 -15.67 -11.77
CA SER A 156 5.28 -16.32 -11.76
C SER A 156 5.41 -17.42 -10.71
N VAL A 157 4.82 -17.25 -9.53
CA VAL A 157 5.01 -18.17 -8.40
C VAL A 157 3.95 -19.26 -8.34
N MET A 158 2.72 -18.96 -8.75
CA MET A 158 1.59 -19.88 -8.61
C MET A 158 1.28 -20.66 -9.89
N ASP A 159 2.30 -20.88 -10.71
CA ASP A 159 2.26 -21.71 -11.92
C ASP A 159 1.07 -21.38 -12.84
N PHE A 160 0.86 -20.08 -13.10
CA PHE A 160 -0.10 -19.68 -14.14
C PHE A 160 0.50 -20.05 -15.51
N THR A 161 0.18 -21.24 -16.02
CA THR A 161 0.54 -21.71 -17.36
C THR A 161 -0.45 -21.24 -18.42
N ALA A 162 -0.14 -21.46 -19.70
CA ALA A 162 -1.03 -21.15 -20.82
C ALA A 162 -2.41 -21.84 -20.71
N ASP A 163 -2.47 -22.99 -20.04
CA ASP A 163 -3.69 -23.77 -19.83
C ASP A 163 -4.48 -23.32 -18.58
N THR A 164 -4.03 -22.29 -17.87
CA THR A 164 -4.73 -21.81 -16.67
C THR A 164 -6.14 -21.33 -17.04
N PRO A 165 -7.18 -21.82 -16.33
CA PRO A 165 -8.55 -21.39 -16.58
C PRO A 165 -8.69 -19.86 -16.55
N LYS A 166 -9.35 -19.29 -17.56
CA LYS A 166 -9.59 -17.84 -17.67
C LYS A 166 -10.26 -17.26 -16.41
N ILE A 167 -11.05 -18.07 -15.70
CA ILE A 167 -11.71 -17.68 -14.45
C ILE A 167 -10.71 -17.29 -13.35
N ARG A 168 -9.57 -17.98 -13.22
CA ARG A 168 -8.55 -17.69 -12.19
C ARG A 168 -7.93 -16.31 -12.40
N ASN A 169 -7.66 -15.94 -13.65
CA ASN A 169 -7.19 -14.60 -14.03
C ASN A 169 -8.24 -13.51 -13.73
N ARG A 170 -9.52 -13.78 -14.00
CA ARG A 170 -10.60 -12.82 -13.71
C ARG A 170 -10.80 -12.62 -12.21
N LEU A 171 -10.71 -13.69 -11.42
CA LEU A 171 -10.80 -13.63 -9.97
C LEU A 171 -9.63 -12.86 -9.35
N LEU A 172 -8.42 -13.06 -9.85
CA LEU A 172 -7.25 -12.27 -9.44
C LEU A 172 -7.46 -10.77 -9.72
N LEU A 173 -7.99 -10.42 -10.90
CA LEU A 173 -8.30 -9.03 -11.24
C LEU A 173 -9.43 -8.48 -10.35
N PHE A 174 -10.49 -9.25 -10.13
CA PHE A 174 -11.58 -8.87 -9.23
C PHE A 174 -11.07 -8.65 -7.80
N TRP A 175 -10.20 -9.53 -7.31
CA TRP A 175 -9.59 -9.40 -6.00
C TRP A 175 -8.74 -8.13 -5.89
N LEU A 176 -7.97 -7.80 -6.93
CA LEU A 176 -7.20 -6.56 -6.99
C LEU A 176 -8.09 -5.31 -6.93
N VAL A 177 -9.23 -5.32 -7.63
CA VAL A 177 -10.23 -4.25 -7.55
C VAL A 177 -10.79 -4.16 -6.12
N LEU A 178 -11.20 -5.29 -5.54
CA LEU A 178 -11.71 -5.35 -4.17
C LEU A 178 -10.67 -4.83 -3.16
N TYR A 179 -9.41 -5.23 -3.30
CA TYR A 179 -8.30 -4.76 -2.46
C TYR A 179 -8.16 -3.23 -2.52
N GLY A 180 -8.22 -2.65 -3.71
CA GLY A 180 -8.18 -1.19 -3.90
C GLY A 180 -9.38 -0.48 -3.26
N LEU A 181 -10.59 -1.03 -3.42
CA LEU A 181 -11.80 -0.49 -2.81
C LEU A 181 -11.72 -0.54 -1.27
N VAL A 182 -11.42 -1.70 -0.70
CA VAL A 182 -11.28 -1.89 0.75
C VAL A 182 -10.18 -1.00 1.32
N GLY A 183 -9.01 -0.96 0.67
CA GLY A 183 -7.90 -0.10 1.09
C GLY A 183 -8.26 1.38 1.07
N SER A 184 -8.96 1.86 0.05
CA SER A 184 -9.41 3.26 -0.01
C SER A 184 -10.42 3.60 1.09
N GLN A 185 -11.33 2.68 1.43
CA GLN A 185 -12.32 2.88 2.49
C GLN A 185 -11.70 2.79 3.88
N LEU A 186 -10.75 1.88 4.10
CA LEU A 186 -9.95 1.88 5.34
C LEU A 186 -9.13 3.17 5.44
N GLY A 187 -8.58 3.66 4.34
CA GLY A 187 -7.91 4.96 4.27
C GLY A 187 -8.85 6.12 4.63
N TRP A 188 -10.14 6.03 4.31
CA TRP A 188 -11.14 7.00 4.73
C TRP A 188 -11.49 6.90 6.21
N THR A 189 -11.64 5.67 6.70
CA THR A 189 -12.05 5.36 8.08
C THR A 189 -10.96 5.70 9.09
N LEU A 190 -9.69 5.50 8.72
CA LEU A 190 -8.53 5.79 9.57
C LEU A 190 -8.13 7.27 9.58
N ARG A 191 -8.83 8.14 8.85
CA ARG A 191 -8.54 9.59 8.86
C ARG A 191 -8.65 10.16 10.28
N PRO A 192 -7.89 11.22 10.59
CA PRO A 192 -6.99 11.95 9.71
C PRO A 192 -5.61 11.30 9.55
N PHE A 193 -5.09 11.33 8.31
CA PHE A 193 -3.67 11.13 7.97
C PHE A 193 -2.96 12.47 7.71
N PHE A 194 -3.71 13.43 7.16
CA PHE A 194 -3.35 14.83 6.99
C PHE A 194 -4.17 15.61 8.00
N GLY A 195 -3.56 16.52 8.76
CA GLY A 195 -4.35 17.36 9.65
C GLY A 195 -5.06 18.47 8.85
N SER A 196 -6.28 18.80 9.26
CA SER A 196 -7.08 19.83 8.59
C SER A 196 -6.74 21.22 9.16
N PRO A 197 -6.57 22.25 8.31
CA PRO A 197 -6.31 23.61 8.79
C PRO A 197 -7.43 24.08 9.73
N GLY A 198 -7.06 24.55 10.93
CA GLY A 198 -7.99 25.17 11.88
C GLY A 198 -8.86 24.20 12.69
N GLN A 199 -8.71 22.88 12.55
CA GLN A 199 -9.40 21.90 13.41
C GLN A 199 -8.47 21.34 14.50
N PRO A 200 -9.01 21.02 15.69
CA PRO A 200 -8.23 20.35 16.73
C PRO A 200 -7.79 18.95 16.26
N PHE A 201 -6.75 18.43 16.91
CA PHE A 201 -6.28 17.08 16.67
C PHE A 201 -7.35 16.05 17.08
N GLU A 202 -7.64 15.10 16.18
CA GLU A 202 -8.57 13.99 16.41
C GLU A 202 -7.90 12.67 16.04
N LEU A 203 -8.06 11.65 16.90
CA LEU A 203 -7.54 10.31 16.64
C LEU A 203 -8.29 9.61 15.50
N PHE A 204 -9.61 9.76 15.45
CA PHE A 204 -10.46 9.32 14.35
C PHE A 204 -11.52 10.39 14.14
N ARG A 205 -11.75 10.77 12.88
CA ARG A 205 -12.84 11.70 12.54
C ARG A 205 -14.13 10.92 12.34
N GLU A 206 -15.28 11.53 12.64
CA GLU A 206 -16.58 10.96 12.29
C GLU A 206 -16.64 10.61 10.79
N VAL A 207 -17.19 9.42 10.51
CA VAL A 207 -17.25 8.89 9.15
C VAL A 207 -18.43 9.52 8.42
N GLU A 208 -18.23 10.72 7.91
CA GLU A 208 -19.15 11.36 6.97
C GLU A 208 -18.62 11.22 5.53
N GLY A 209 -19.51 10.85 4.59
CA GLY A 209 -19.16 10.68 3.18
C GLY A 209 -18.26 9.47 2.89
N ASN A 210 -17.55 9.49 1.75
CA ASN A 210 -16.61 8.45 1.34
C ASN A 210 -15.36 9.05 0.65
N PHE A 211 -14.30 8.24 0.54
CA PHE A 211 -13.03 8.65 -0.09
C PHE A 211 -13.22 9.31 -1.46
N TYR A 212 -14.04 8.70 -2.31
CA TYR A 212 -14.22 9.15 -3.69
C TYR A 212 -14.87 10.53 -3.77
N ALA A 213 -15.90 10.78 -2.96
CA ALA A 213 -16.58 12.07 -2.90
C ALA A 213 -15.62 13.20 -2.50
N GLN A 214 -14.69 12.93 -1.57
CA GLN A 214 -13.72 13.93 -1.11
C GLN A 214 -12.64 14.24 -2.12
N VAL A 215 -12.18 13.24 -2.87
CA VAL A 215 -11.21 13.47 -3.96
C VAL A 215 -11.83 14.41 -5.00
N ILE A 216 -13.07 14.15 -5.42
CA ILE A 216 -13.80 15.00 -6.37
C ILE A 216 -13.98 16.40 -5.81
N THR A 217 -14.43 16.52 -4.57
CA THR A 217 -14.62 17.81 -3.89
C THR A 217 -13.32 18.60 -3.83
N SER A 218 -12.20 17.94 -3.46
CA SER A 218 -10.90 18.60 -3.35
C SER A 218 -10.38 19.08 -4.71
N ILE A 219 -10.62 18.32 -5.79
CA ILE A 219 -10.31 18.76 -7.16
C ILE A 219 -11.13 19.99 -7.53
N PHE A 220 -12.44 19.96 -7.24
CA PHE A 220 -13.33 21.07 -7.55
C PHE A 220 -12.95 22.34 -6.79
N THR A 221 -12.67 22.23 -5.49
CA THR A 221 -12.21 23.36 -4.66
C THR A 221 -10.87 23.90 -5.16
N LEU A 222 -9.94 23.06 -5.60
CA LEU A 222 -8.66 23.54 -6.14
C LEU A 222 -8.83 24.30 -7.47
N LEU A 223 -9.72 23.82 -8.35
CA LEU A 223 -9.91 24.38 -9.69
C LEU A 223 -10.85 25.59 -9.74
N PHE A 224 -11.86 25.62 -8.88
CA PHE A 224 -12.95 26.60 -8.92
C PHE A 224 -13.17 27.34 -7.60
N GLY A 225 -12.54 26.90 -6.50
CA GLY A 225 -12.58 27.57 -5.22
C GLY A 225 -11.47 28.61 -5.14
N ASN A 226 -11.78 29.85 -5.53
CA ASN A 226 -11.04 31.03 -5.07
C ASN A 226 -11.37 31.29 -3.60
#